data_AF-A0A0R2V985-F1
#
_entry.id   AF-A0A0R2V985-F1
#
_cell.length_a   1.000
_cell.length_b   1.000
_cell.length_c   1.000
_cell.angle_alpha   90.00
_cell.angle_beta   90.00
_cell.angle_gamma   90.00
#
_symmetry.space_group_name_H-M   'P 1'
#
loop_
_entity.id
_entity.type
_entity.pdbx_description
1 polymer ?
#
loop_
_entity_poly.entity_id
_entity_poly.type
_entity_poly.pdbx_seq_one_letter_code
_entity_poly.pdbx_strand_id
1 'polypeptide(L)'
;MENKGENSRVDWSHMWEGLYYLSFFILATLVVIPNLGKTLTLGYYYPVAMLIYGTIGVLAGIFVYRLVQHAAAWIKMGIIVAIYLAVFYQLLTHLDRFTIPDM
;
A
#
# COMPACT_ATOMS: atom_id res chain seq x y z
N MET A 1 33.60 22.38 -27.24
CA MET A 1 32.61 21.93 -28.25
C MET A 1 31.57 21.11 -27.51
N GLU A 2 30.32 21.58 -27.59
CA GLU A 2 29.04 20.99 -27.13
C GLU A 2 29.05 20.09 -25.88
N ASN A 3 28.72 20.72 -24.74
CA ASN A 3 28.10 20.06 -23.61
C ASN A 3 26.65 19.72 -24.02
N LYS A 4 26.45 18.53 -24.60
CA LYS A 4 25.12 18.03 -24.93
C LYS A 4 24.44 17.68 -23.62
N GLY A 5 23.59 18.61 -23.16
CA GLY A 5 22.69 18.40 -22.03
C GLY A 5 21.95 17.08 -22.24
N GLU A 6 22.38 16.09 -21.46
CA GLU A 6 21.76 14.78 -21.39
C GLU A 6 20.35 15.03 -20.87
N ASN A 7 19.40 15.02 -21.81
CA ASN A 7 17.98 15.09 -21.52
C ASN A 7 17.59 13.72 -20.96
N SER A 8 18.12 13.37 -19.79
CA SER A 8 17.78 12.16 -19.05
C SER A 8 16.31 12.30 -18.67
N ARG A 9 15.42 11.78 -19.52
CA ARG A 9 14.01 11.61 -19.17
C ARG A 9 14.00 10.84 -17.85
N VAL A 10 13.61 11.51 -16.78
CA VAL A 10 13.54 10.92 -15.44
C VAL A 10 12.65 9.68 -15.55
N ASP A 11 13.24 8.51 -15.33
CA ASP A 11 12.49 7.26 -15.35
C ASP A 11 11.73 7.13 -14.03
N TRP A 12 10.44 7.48 -14.09
CA TRP A 12 9.54 7.39 -12.95
C TRP A 12 9.07 5.96 -12.65
N SER A 13 9.50 4.95 -13.44
CA SER A 13 9.05 3.56 -13.29
C SER A 13 9.30 3.02 -11.88
N HIS A 14 10.49 3.22 -11.34
CA HIS A 14 10.86 2.79 -9.99
C HIS A 14 10.07 3.51 -8.88
N MET A 15 9.67 4.77 -9.10
CA MET A 15 8.81 5.49 -8.16
C MET A 15 7.41 4.87 -8.13
N TRP A 16 6.81 4.59 -9.29
CA TRP A 16 5.50 3.93 -9.37
C TRP A 16 5.52 2.55 -8.74
N GLU A 17 6.56 1.78 -9.03
CA GLU A 17 6.78 0.46 -8.46
C GLU A 17 6.79 0.51 -6.92
N GLY A 18 7.62 1.39 -6.35
CA GLY A 18 7.71 1.58 -4.90
C GLY A 18 6.38 2.04 -4.27
N LEU A 19 5.66 2.94 -4.94
CA LEU A 19 4.35 3.40 -4.48
C LEU A 19 3.32 2.27 -4.42
N TYR A 20 3.32 1.36 -5.40
CA TYR A 20 2.42 0.20 -5.38
C TYR A 20 2.77 -0.75 -4.23
N TYR A 21 4.06 -1.01 -4.00
CA TYR A 21 4.49 -1.94 -2.96
C TYR A 21 4.10 -1.40 -1.58
N LEU A 22 4.35 -0.11 -1.36
CA LEU A 22 3.99 0.57 -0.12
C LEU A 22 2.47 0.64 0.07
N SER A 23 1.71 1.02 -0.98
CA SER A 23 0.25 1.17 -0.87
C SER A 23 -0.43 -0.15 -0.51
N PHE A 24 -0.05 -1.25 -1.16
CA PHE A 24 -0.60 -2.56 -0.86
C PHE A 24 -0.12 -3.13 0.48
N PHE A 25 1.12 -2.82 0.90
CA PHE A 25 1.58 -3.12 2.25
C PHE A 25 0.68 -2.45 3.29
N ILE A 26 0.46 -1.13 3.17
CA ILE A 26 -0.38 -0.35 4.09
C ILE A 26 -1.82 -0.89 4.10
N LEU A 27 -2.38 -1.20 2.93
CA LEU A 27 -3.71 -1.79 2.81
C LEU A 27 -3.80 -3.12 3.58
N ALA A 28 -2.83 -4.00 3.38
CA ALA A 28 -2.81 -5.28 4.07
C ALA A 28 -2.70 -5.10 5.60
N THR A 29 -1.84 -4.19 6.06
CA THR A 29 -1.59 -4.01 7.49
C THR A 29 -2.69 -3.24 8.23
N LEU A 30 -3.28 -2.22 7.60
CA LEU A 30 -4.23 -1.31 8.25
C LEU A 30 -5.69 -1.63 7.93
N VAL A 31 -5.97 -2.31 6.82
CA VAL A 31 -7.34 -2.68 6.45
C VAL A 31 -7.56 -4.17 6.61
N VAL A 32 -6.68 -5.01 6.08
CA VAL A 32 -6.92 -6.45 6.09
C VAL A 32 -6.74 -7.05 7.49
N ILE A 33 -5.62 -6.79 8.18
CA ILE A 33 -5.37 -7.35 9.53
C ILE A 33 -6.49 -7.00 10.53
N PRO A 34 -6.95 -5.74 10.67
CA PRO A 34 -7.99 -5.41 11.65
C PRO A 34 -9.36 -6.01 11.35
N ASN A 35 -9.63 -6.32 10.07
CA ASN A 35 -10.87 -6.97 9.63
C ASN A 35 -10.78 -8.50 9.63
N LEU A 36 -9.59 -9.08 9.86
CA LEU A 36 -9.42 -10.52 10.00
C LEU A 36 -9.80 -10.98 11.42
N GLY A 37 -10.55 -12.07 11.52
CA GLY A 37 -10.93 -12.67 12.80
C GLY A 37 -9.72 -13.13 13.63
N LYS A 38 -9.91 -13.26 14.95
CA LYS A 38 -8.87 -13.64 15.94
C LYS A 38 -8.08 -14.91 15.58
N THR A 39 -8.71 -15.82 14.84
CA THR A 39 -8.12 -17.09 14.39
C THR A 39 -7.11 -16.93 13.27
N LEU A 40 -7.30 -15.92 12.40
CA LEU A 40 -6.44 -15.66 11.24
C LEU A 40 -5.24 -14.77 11.59
N THR A 41 -5.32 -14.01 12.68
CA THR A 41 -4.22 -13.16 13.20
C THR A 41 -3.27 -13.91 14.14
N LEU A 42 -3.23 -15.25 14.08
CA LEU A 42 -2.35 -16.12 14.88
C LEU A 42 -2.44 -15.80 16.39
N GLY A 43 -3.65 -15.64 16.92
CA GLY A 43 -3.84 -15.44 18.36
C GLY A 43 -3.38 -14.08 18.87
N TYR A 44 -3.57 -13.00 18.09
CA TYR A 44 -3.28 -11.60 18.44
C TYR A 44 -1.83 -11.13 18.43
N TYR A 45 -0.87 -11.93 17.94
CA TYR A 45 0.51 -11.45 17.79
C TYR A 45 0.63 -10.52 16.57
N TYR A 46 0.19 -9.27 16.75
CA TYR A 46 0.13 -8.24 15.71
C TYR A 46 1.44 -8.07 14.91
N PRO A 47 2.64 -8.13 15.52
CA PRO A 47 3.89 -8.03 14.75
C PRO A 47 4.08 -9.18 13.75
N VAL A 48 3.71 -10.41 14.12
CA VAL A 48 3.85 -11.58 13.23
C VAL A 48 2.82 -11.51 12.11
N ALA A 49 1.58 -11.11 12.43
CA ALA A 49 0.56 -10.86 11.43
C ALA A 49 1.00 -9.74 10.46
N MET A 50 1.59 -8.66 10.95
CA MET A 50 2.10 -7.56 10.13
C MET A 50 3.17 -8.03 9.14
N LEU A 51 4.09 -8.90 9.56
CA LEU A 51 5.11 -9.47 8.68
C LEU A 51 4.48 -10.37 7.60
N ILE A 52 3.59 -11.28 7.97
CA ILE A 52 2.98 -12.22 7.03
C ILE A 52 2.07 -11.48 6.04
N TYR A 53 1.09 -10.74 6.54
CA TYR A 53 0.13 -10.02 5.70
C TYR A 53 0.77 -8.84 4.97
N GLY A 54 1.75 -8.17 5.56
CA GLY A 54 2.54 -7.14 4.89
C GLY A 54 3.31 -7.71 3.70
N THR A 55 3.95 -8.88 3.85
CA THR A 55 4.63 -9.56 2.74
C THR A 55 3.65 -9.97 1.64
N ILE A 56 2.49 -10.51 2.00
CA ILE A 56 1.41 -10.82 1.05
C ILE A 56 0.95 -9.55 0.32
N GLY A 57 0.81 -8.44 1.04
CA GLY A 57 0.49 -7.13 0.46
C GLY A 57 1.53 -6.67 -0.55
N VAL A 58 2.83 -6.76 -0.23
CA VAL A 58 3.91 -6.41 -1.17
C VAL A 58 3.85 -7.28 -2.43
N LEU A 59 3.66 -8.60 -2.28
CA LEU A 59 3.51 -9.50 -3.43
C LEU A 59 2.29 -9.15 -4.30
N ALA A 60 1.17 -8.78 -3.68
CA ALA A 60 0.00 -8.27 -4.40
C ALA A 60 0.32 -6.97 -5.14
N GLY A 61 1.05 -6.04 -4.51
CA GLY A 61 1.54 -4.81 -5.13
C GLY A 61 2.43 -5.06 -6.34
N ILE A 62 3.35 -6.03 -6.26
CA ILE A 62 4.20 -6.49 -7.38
C ILE A 62 3.33 -6.99 -8.54
N PHE A 63 2.36 -7.85 -8.24
CA PHE A 63 1.48 -8.41 -9.26
C PHE A 63 0.64 -7.33 -9.95
N VAL A 64 0.00 -6.45 -9.17
CA VAL A 64 -0.83 -5.38 -9.73
C VAL A 64 0.01 -4.38 -10.51
N TYR A 65 1.19 -3.98 -10.03
CA TYR A 65 2.09 -3.09 -10.76
C TYR A 65 2.48 -3.68 -12.12
N ARG A 66 2.82 -4.98 -12.18
CA ARG A 66 3.10 -5.65 -13.47
C ARG A 66 1.93 -5.62 -14.45
N LEU A 67 0.69 -5.71 -13.96
CA LEU A 67 -0.50 -5.60 -14.80
C LEU A 67 -0.71 -4.19 -15.36
N VAL A 68 -0.33 -3.15 -14.59
CA VAL A 68 -0.57 -1.75 -14.97
C VAL A 68 0.69 -1.00 -15.40
N GLN A 69 1.84 -1.67 -15.54
CA GLN A 69 3.13 -1.03 -15.82
C GLN A 69 3.11 -0.18 -17.10
N HIS A 70 2.37 -0.60 -18.12
CA HIS A 70 2.19 0.11 -19.39
C HIS A 70 0.92 0.97 -19.44
N ALA A 71 0.14 1.01 -18.37
CA ALA A 71 -1.07 1.83 -18.31
C ALA A 71 -0.74 3.31 -18.15
N ALA A 72 -1.68 4.17 -18.54
CA ALA A 72 -1.57 5.61 -18.35
C ALA A 72 -1.44 5.97 -16.86
N ALA A 73 -0.69 7.04 -16.56
CA ALA A 73 -0.40 7.45 -15.18
C ALA A 73 -1.66 7.73 -14.34
N TRP A 74 -2.75 8.20 -14.96
CA TRP A 74 -4.03 8.45 -14.26
C TRP A 74 -4.70 7.15 -13.78
N ILE A 75 -4.55 6.03 -14.52
CA ILE A 75 -5.03 4.71 -14.07
C ILE A 75 -4.19 4.26 -12.87
N LYS A 76 -2.87 4.44 -12.97
CA LYS A 76 -1.96 4.09 -11.89
C LYS A 76 -2.29 4.86 -10.60
N MET A 77 -2.56 6.16 -10.72
CA MET A 77 -3.01 7.01 -9.63
C MET A 77 -4.38 6.61 -9.09
N GLY A 78 -5.33 6.28 -9.97
CA GLY A 78 -6.68 5.88 -9.56
C GLY A 78 -6.68 4.67 -8.62
N ILE A 79 -5.83 3.67 -8.88
CA ILE A 79 -5.69 2.50 -8.00
C ILE A 79 -5.11 2.90 -6.64
N ILE A 80 -4.06 3.72 -6.61
CA ILE A 80 -3.46 4.21 -5.37
C ILE A 80 -4.50 4.99 -4.56
N VAL A 81 -5.23 5.93 -5.19
CA VAL A 81 -6.28 6.71 -4.53
C VAL A 81 -7.38 5.80 -3.96
N ALA A 82 -7.82 4.79 -4.70
CA ALA A 82 -8.81 3.83 -4.21
C ALA A 82 -8.31 3.07 -2.97
N ILE A 83 -7.04 2.67 -2.94
CA ILE A 83 -6.41 2.02 -1.78
C ILE A 83 -6.40 2.97 -0.58
N TYR A 84 -5.95 4.21 -0.76
CA TYR A 84 -5.89 5.19 0.32
C TYR A 84 -7.28 5.58 0.84
N LEU A 85 -8.31 5.61 -0.03
CA LEU A 85 -9.70 5.79 0.41
C LEU A 85 -10.17 4.63 1.29
N ALA A 86 -9.83 3.39 0.95
CA ALA A 86 -10.15 2.23 1.78
C ALA A 86 -9.44 2.29 3.14
N VAL A 87 -8.15 2.66 3.16
CA VAL A 87 -7.38 2.87 4.41
C VAL A 87 -8.01 3.99 5.24
N PHE A 88 -8.32 5.12 4.63
CA PHE A 88 -8.93 6.26 5.31
C PHE A 88 -10.31 5.92 5.90
N TYR A 89 -11.15 5.23 5.14
CA TYR A 89 -12.44 4.73 5.60
C TYR A 89 -12.28 3.80 6.82
N GLN A 90 -11.30 2.89 6.80
CA GLN A 90 -11.03 2.01 7.92
C GLN A 90 -10.58 2.79 9.17
N LEU A 91 -9.72 3.80 9.00
CA LEU A 91 -9.26 4.64 10.11
C LEU A 91 -10.41 5.43 10.74
N LEU A 92 -11.32 5.99 9.93
CA LEU A 92 -12.49 6.72 10.44
C LEU A 92 -13.48 5.82 11.17
N THR A 93 -13.73 4.61 10.65
CA THR A 93 -14.69 3.67 11.23
C THR A 93 -14.19 3.00 12.51
N HIS A 94 -12.88 2.96 12.71
CA HIS A 94 -12.23 2.34 13.87
C HIS A 94 -11.39 3.34 14.68
N LEU A 95 -11.75 4.63 14.59
CA LEU A 95 -11.07 5.73 15.30
C LEU A 95 -10.99 5.43 16.80
N ASP A 96 -12.06 4.85 17.36
CA ASP A 96 -12.19 4.38 18.75
C ASP A 96 -11.12 3.37 19.19
N ARG A 97 -10.51 2.61 18.28
CA ARG A 97 -9.38 1.71 18.59
C ARG A 97 -8.02 2.41 18.56
N PHE A 98 -7.92 3.60 17.96
CA PHE A 98 -6.67 4.34 17.77
C PHE A 98 -6.59 5.64 18.58
N THR A 99 -7.72 6.24 18.98
CA THR A 99 -7.76 7.27 20.00
C THR A 99 -7.65 6.61 21.37
N ILE A 100 -6.68 7.06 22.16
CA ILE A 100 -6.49 6.71 23.58
C ILE A 100 -7.87 6.69 24.25
N PRO A 101 -8.24 5.66 25.03
CA PRO A 101 -9.50 5.67 25.75
C PRO A 101 -9.49 6.91 26.66
N ASP A 102 -10.37 7.87 26.35
CA ASP A 102 -10.62 8.99 27.24
C ASP A 102 -11.07 8.38 28.58
N MET A 103 -10.17 8.47 29.56
CA MET A 103 -10.45 8.12 30.96
C MET A 103 -11.48 9.08 31.54
#